data_AF-A0A7C3I007-F1
#
_entry.id   AF-A0A7C3I007-F1
#
_cell.length_a   1.000
_cell.length_b   1.000
_cell.length_c   1.000
_cell.angle_alpha   90.00
_cell.angle_beta   90.00
_cell.angle_gamma   90.00
#
_symmetry.space_group_name_H-M   'P 1'
#
loop_
_entity.id
_entity.type
_entity.pdbx_description
1 polymer ?
#
loop_
_entity_poly.entity_id
_entity_poly.type
_entity_poly.pdbx_seq_one_letter_code
_entity_poly.pdbx_strand_id
1 'polypeptide(L)'
;MRNIILLGIILFSYTESTKSQWIQTFENLTMYKVNISGFTSDEQALYASRLITECNNVLIARIYETGEGNIFAEGEISFNEILQKLSVISGIEIGERYLIKAVPQDYMDTYNNYRRYPVDLSKTMPPQVIILDKEKQSRAYSVMKTLWMEKYPELYQQTISPSDDSSNPEKIEKEKMRLNQQNN
;
A
#
# COMPACT_ATOMS: atom_id res chain seq x y z
N MET A 1 38.33 -31.85 -48.89
CA MET A 1 38.45 -31.98 -47.42
C MET A 1 37.20 -31.37 -46.80
N ARG A 2 36.51 -32.13 -45.96
CA ARG A 2 35.17 -31.83 -45.41
C ARG A 2 35.27 -30.78 -44.31
N ASN A 3 34.55 -29.66 -44.44
CA ASN A 3 34.32 -28.72 -43.36
C ASN A 3 33.11 -29.18 -42.52
N ILE A 4 33.33 -29.30 -41.22
CA ILE A 4 32.34 -29.62 -40.19
C ILE A 4 31.52 -28.34 -39.94
N ILE A 5 30.22 -28.38 -40.15
CA ILE A 5 29.29 -27.35 -39.67
C ILE A 5 28.69 -27.87 -38.36
N LEU A 6 29.04 -27.21 -37.25
CA LEU A 6 28.48 -27.47 -35.93
C LEU A 6 27.01 -27.06 -35.87
N LEU A 7 26.19 -27.96 -35.33
CA LEU A 7 24.82 -27.72 -34.87
C LEU A 7 24.80 -26.65 -33.76
N GLY A 8 24.11 -25.54 -34.01
CA GLY A 8 23.69 -24.61 -32.96
C GLY A 8 22.38 -25.09 -32.35
N ILE A 9 22.44 -25.68 -31.15
CA ILE A 9 21.28 -25.96 -30.31
C ILE A 9 20.82 -24.62 -29.71
N ILE A 10 19.64 -24.14 -30.10
CA ILE A 10 18.96 -23.04 -29.42
C ILE A 10 18.30 -23.63 -28.17
N LEU A 11 18.94 -23.45 -27.01
CA LEU A 11 18.30 -23.66 -25.71
C LEU A 11 17.40 -22.47 -25.43
N PHE A 12 16.11 -22.63 -25.71
CA PHE A 12 15.06 -21.74 -25.24
C PHE A 12 14.91 -21.95 -23.72
N SER A 13 15.70 -21.22 -22.93
CA SER A 13 15.45 -21.06 -21.51
C SER A 13 14.24 -20.15 -21.35
N TYR A 14 13.03 -20.73 -21.35
CA TYR A 14 11.88 -20.06 -20.76
C TYR A 14 12.13 -20.01 -19.25
N THR A 15 12.57 -18.83 -18.81
CA THR A 15 12.63 -18.46 -17.40
C THR A 15 11.26 -18.71 -16.79
N GLU A 16 11.20 -19.61 -15.81
CA GLU A 16 10.07 -19.75 -14.91
C GLU A 16 9.72 -18.36 -14.38
N SER A 17 8.47 -17.92 -14.61
CA SER A 17 7.95 -16.74 -13.93
C SER A 17 7.88 -17.09 -12.45
N THR A 18 8.96 -16.81 -11.72
CA THR A 18 8.89 -16.60 -10.29
C THR A 18 7.93 -15.44 -10.11
N LYS A 19 6.67 -15.76 -9.80
CA LYS A 19 5.77 -14.83 -9.15
C LYS A 19 6.43 -14.50 -7.81
N SER A 20 7.36 -13.55 -7.84
CA SER A 20 7.87 -12.91 -6.64
C SER A 20 6.63 -12.41 -5.92
N GLN A 21 6.26 -13.09 -4.83
CA GLN A 21 5.35 -12.55 -3.85
C GLN A 21 6.08 -11.35 -3.26
N TRP A 22 5.98 -10.21 -3.92
CA TRP A 22 6.44 -8.94 -3.38
C TRP A 22 5.64 -8.71 -2.09
N ILE A 23 6.23 -9.08 -0.96
CA ILE A 23 5.73 -8.66 0.35
C ILE A 23 6.05 -7.17 0.41
N GLN A 24 5.07 -6.32 0.08
CA GLN A 24 5.24 -4.89 0.22
C GLN A 24 5.45 -4.56 1.69
N THR A 25 6.61 -4.01 2.03
CA THR A 25 6.92 -3.49 3.37
C THR A 25 6.92 -1.97 3.35
N PHE A 26 6.79 -1.37 4.53
CA PHE A 26 6.69 0.08 4.68
C PHE A 26 7.99 0.79 4.26
N GLU A 27 9.14 0.18 4.52
CA GLU A 27 10.48 0.73 4.31
C GLU A 27 10.77 1.02 2.82
N ASN A 28 10.07 0.34 1.92
CA ASN A 28 10.20 0.50 0.48
C ASN A 28 9.28 1.60 -0.08
N LEU A 29 8.48 2.25 0.76
CA LEU A 29 7.57 3.31 0.33
C LEU A 29 8.25 4.68 0.36
N THR A 30 7.95 5.46 -0.66
CA THR A 30 8.19 6.91 -0.66
C THR A 30 6.88 7.64 -0.40
N MET A 31 6.97 8.84 0.20
CA MET A 31 5.80 9.69 0.41
C MET A 31 5.98 11.01 -0.33
N TYR A 32 4.99 11.39 -1.11
CA TYR A 32 4.88 12.73 -1.68
C TYR A 32 3.84 13.51 -0.89
N LYS A 33 4.25 14.65 -0.35
CA LYS A 33 3.31 15.68 0.10
C LYS A 33 2.93 16.54 -1.08
N VAL A 34 1.65 16.77 -1.26
CA VAL A 34 1.10 17.55 -2.37
C VAL A 34 0.11 18.58 -1.85
N ASN A 35 0.01 19.69 -2.57
CA ASN A 35 -1.08 20.64 -2.41
C ASN A 35 -1.85 20.74 -3.73
N ILE A 36 -3.15 20.51 -3.68
CA ILE A 36 -4.04 20.52 -4.85
C ILE A 36 -5.19 21.48 -4.53
N SER A 37 -5.28 22.59 -5.25
CA SER A 37 -6.36 23.55 -5.08
C SER A 37 -7.54 23.25 -6.00
N GLY A 38 -8.69 23.87 -5.73
CA GLY A 38 -9.88 23.82 -6.59
C GLY A 38 -10.98 22.86 -6.13
N PHE A 39 -10.80 22.17 -5.01
CA PHE A 39 -11.88 21.38 -4.41
C PHE A 39 -12.97 22.28 -3.83
N THR A 40 -14.22 21.90 -4.06
CA THR A 40 -15.40 22.58 -3.47
C THR A 40 -16.08 21.78 -2.38
N SER A 41 -15.62 20.55 -2.13
CA SER A 41 -16.11 19.68 -1.05
C SER A 41 -15.12 18.55 -0.71
N ASP A 42 -15.23 17.98 0.48
CA ASP A 42 -14.50 16.76 0.86
C ASP A 42 -14.82 15.57 -0.06
N GLU A 43 -16.02 15.50 -0.64
CA GLU A 43 -16.37 14.42 -1.58
C GLU A 43 -15.55 14.50 -2.87
N GLN A 44 -15.26 15.71 -3.37
CA GLN A 44 -14.35 15.88 -4.51
C GLN A 44 -12.90 15.52 -4.14
N ALA A 45 -12.42 15.93 -2.97
CA ALA A 45 -11.08 15.59 -2.51
C ALA A 45 -10.91 14.07 -2.29
N LEU A 46 -11.94 13.41 -1.78
CA LEU A 46 -11.98 11.94 -1.66
C LEU A 46 -12.02 11.27 -3.04
N TYR A 47 -12.77 11.83 -3.99
CA TYR A 47 -12.77 11.31 -5.36
C TYR A 47 -11.40 11.46 -6.03
N ALA A 48 -10.72 12.60 -5.86
CA ALA A 48 -9.34 12.81 -6.30
C ALA A 48 -8.38 11.80 -5.66
N SER A 49 -8.52 11.55 -4.36
CA SER A 49 -7.73 10.54 -3.63
C SER A 49 -7.82 9.15 -4.31
N ARG A 50 -9.03 8.76 -4.74
CA ARG A 50 -9.25 7.51 -5.48
C ARG A 50 -8.58 7.54 -6.85
N LEU A 51 -8.79 8.61 -7.62
CA LEU A 51 -8.18 8.75 -8.95
C LEU A 51 -6.64 8.68 -8.91
N ILE A 52 -6.03 9.35 -7.93
CA ILE A 52 -4.57 9.31 -7.71
C ILE A 52 -4.13 7.91 -7.30
N THR A 53 -4.90 7.22 -6.43
CA THR A 53 -4.59 5.84 -6.02
C THR A 53 -4.59 4.87 -7.20
N GLU A 54 -5.37 5.13 -8.24
CA GLU A 54 -5.38 4.32 -9.48
C GLU A 54 -4.22 4.62 -10.45
N CYS A 55 -3.32 5.56 -10.13
CA CYS A 55 -2.13 5.82 -10.95
C CYS A 55 -1.05 4.74 -10.77
N ASN A 56 -0.15 4.65 -11.73
CA ASN A 56 1.02 3.78 -11.65
C ASN A 56 1.90 4.13 -10.44
N ASN A 57 2.46 3.09 -9.81
CA ASN A 57 3.33 3.17 -8.63
C ASN A 57 2.72 3.82 -7.38
N VAL A 58 1.50 4.36 -7.42
CA VAL A 58 0.79 4.83 -6.24
C VAL A 58 0.14 3.64 -5.54
N LEU A 59 0.50 3.41 -4.28
CA LEU A 59 -0.13 2.39 -3.43
C LEU A 59 -1.43 2.91 -2.83
N ILE A 60 -1.40 4.10 -2.24
CA ILE A 60 -2.55 4.76 -1.63
C ILE A 60 -2.29 6.26 -1.53
N ALA A 61 -3.34 7.06 -1.73
CA ALA A 61 -3.29 8.50 -1.57
C ALA A 61 -4.50 9.03 -0.81
N ARG A 62 -4.31 10.06 0.02
CA ARG A 62 -5.40 10.85 0.61
C ARG A 62 -5.11 12.33 0.40
N ILE A 63 -6.06 13.00 -0.24
CA ILE A 63 -6.12 14.45 -0.43
C ILE A 63 -7.28 14.96 0.40
N TYR A 64 -7.07 15.94 1.26
CA TYR A 64 -8.09 16.54 2.11
C TYR A 64 -8.80 17.69 1.39
N GLU A 65 -9.95 18.12 1.90
CA GLU A 65 -10.70 19.26 1.35
C GLU A 65 -9.87 20.55 1.29
N THR A 66 -8.93 20.73 2.21
CA THR A 66 -7.96 21.85 2.22
C THR A 66 -6.98 21.83 1.04
N GLY A 67 -6.92 20.73 0.29
CA GLY A 67 -6.00 20.52 -0.83
C GLY A 67 -4.70 19.82 -0.46
N GLU A 68 -4.34 19.83 0.82
CA GLU A 68 -3.17 19.09 1.31
C GLU A 68 -3.39 17.57 1.13
N GLY A 69 -2.33 16.84 0.82
CA GLY A 69 -2.44 15.40 0.68
C GLY A 69 -1.12 14.66 0.77
N ASN A 70 -1.24 13.37 1.05
CA ASN A 70 -0.15 12.41 1.10
C ASN A 70 -0.37 11.34 0.02
N ILE A 71 0.67 11.04 -0.74
CA ILE A 71 0.70 9.96 -1.73
C ILE A 71 1.82 9.01 -1.34
N PHE A 72 1.48 7.76 -1.00
CA PHE A 72 2.45 6.71 -0.77
C PHE A 72 2.66 5.90 -2.04
N ALA A 73 3.91 5.77 -2.46
CA ALA A 73 4.27 5.16 -3.72
C ALA A 73 5.31 4.05 -3.54
N GLU A 74 5.14 2.98 -4.33
CA GLU A 74 6.04 1.83 -4.47
C GLU A 74 7.22 2.13 -5.41
N GLY A 75 7.23 3.32 -6.03
CA GLY A 75 8.27 3.78 -6.95
C GLY A 75 8.08 5.26 -7.33
N GLU A 76 8.80 5.72 -8.35
CA GLU A 76 8.64 7.07 -8.88
C GLU A 76 7.26 7.25 -9.54
N ILE A 77 6.61 8.39 -9.29
CA ILE A 77 5.27 8.69 -9.82
C ILE A 77 5.33 9.77 -10.90
N SER A 78 4.44 9.66 -11.89
CA SER A 78 4.26 10.69 -12.92
C SER A 78 3.18 11.69 -12.49
N PHE A 79 3.57 12.90 -12.13
CA PHE A 79 2.60 13.96 -11.84
C PHE A 79 1.81 14.41 -13.07
N ASN A 80 2.34 14.20 -14.28
CA ASN A 80 1.58 14.42 -15.51
C ASN A 80 0.44 13.40 -15.64
N GLU A 81 0.67 12.13 -15.27
CA GLU A 81 -0.38 11.10 -15.22
C GLU A 81 -1.45 11.48 -14.19
N ILE A 82 -1.03 11.92 -13.00
CA ILE A 82 -1.95 12.38 -11.96
C ILE A 82 -2.79 13.56 -12.45
N LEU A 83 -2.18 14.57 -13.07
CA LEU A 83 -2.91 15.73 -13.61
C LEU A 83 -3.92 15.31 -14.68
N GLN A 84 -3.55 14.40 -15.57
CA GLN A 84 -4.47 13.85 -16.57
C GLN A 84 -5.65 13.13 -15.92
N LYS A 85 -5.42 12.31 -14.89
CA LYS A 85 -6.49 11.64 -14.14
C LYS A 85 -7.41 12.62 -13.44
N LEU A 86 -6.87 13.69 -12.86
CA LEU A 86 -7.63 14.70 -12.14
C LEU A 86 -8.40 15.68 -13.04
N SER A 87 -8.09 15.74 -14.35
CA SER A 87 -8.76 16.64 -15.31
C SER A 87 -10.28 16.47 -15.40
N VAL A 88 -10.82 15.34 -14.92
CA VAL A 88 -12.28 15.10 -14.81
C VAL A 88 -12.95 15.97 -13.76
N ILE A 89 -12.18 16.55 -12.83
CA ILE A 89 -12.66 17.50 -11.82
C ILE A 89 -12.25 18.90 -12.29
N SER A 90 -13.26 19.72 -12.61
CA SER A 90 -13.02 21.08 -13.13
C SER A 90 -12.40 21.99 -12.07
N GLY A 91 -11.44 22.83 -12.49
CA GLY A 91 -10.82 23.84 -11.63
C GLY A 91 -9.71 23.34 -10.73
N ILE A 92 -9.29 22.07 -10.86
CA ILE A 92 -8.15 21.54 -10.09
C ILE A 92 -6.83 22.04 -10.64
N GLU A 93 -5.95 22.48 -9.73
CA GLU A 93 -4.56 22.78 -10.00
C GLU A 93 -3.65 22.07 -9.00
N ILE A 94 -2.56 21.47 -9.47
CA ILE A 94 -1.54 20.86 -8.61
C ILE A 94 -0.48 21.92 -8.34
N GLY A 95 -0.38 22.36 -7.09
CA GLY A 95 0.61 23.29 -6.60
C GLY A 95 1.91 22.61 -6.19
N GLU A 96 2.39 22.97 -4.99
CA GLU A 96 3.65 22.46 -4.46
C GLU A 96 3.62 20.96 -4.20
N ARG A 97 4.78 20.32 -4.43
CA ARG A 97 4.97 18.88 -4.24
C ARG A 97 6.36 18.59 -3.73
N TYR A 98 6.45 17.75 -2.70
CA TYR A 98 7.70 17.44 -2.03
C TYR A 98 7.79 15.93 -1.82
N LEU A 99 8.88 15.36 -2.29
CA LEU A 99 9.28 14.02 -1.89
C LEU A 99 9.86 14.10 -0.48
N ILE A 100 9.30 13.33 0.44
CA ILE A 100 9.80 13.21 1.80
C ILE A 100 9.90 11.75 2.23
N LYS A 101 10.70 11.51 3.26
CA LYS A 101 10.81 10.17 3.85
C LYS A 101 9.44 9.77 4.41
N ALA A 102 8.98 8.57 4.07
CA ALA A 102 7.75 8.02 4.60
C ALA A 102 7.86 7.84 6.13
N VAL A 103 6.81 8.24 6.85
CA VAL A 103 6.67 8.03 8.31
C VAL A 103 5.52 7.04 8.56
N PRO A 104 5.70 6.01 9.41
CA PRO A 104 4.66 5.00 9.65
C PRO A 104 3.32 5.59 10.07
N GLN A 105 3.35 6.61 10.93
CA GLN A 105 2.15 7.29 11.40
C GLN A 105 1.38 7.96 10.24
N ASP A 106 2.08 8.67 9.36
CA ASP A 106 1.46 9.32 8.19
C ASP A 106 0.80 8.29 7.27
N TYR A 107 1.37 7.09 7.14
CA TYR A 107 0.76 6.00 6.39
C TYR A 107 -0.51 5.49 7.06
N MET A 108 -0.44 5.23 8.36
CA MET A 108 -1.61 4.77 9.14
C MET A 108 -2.76 5.77 9.07
N ASP A 109 -2.46 7.06 9.18
CA ASP A 109 -3.46 8.13 9.09
C ASP A 109 -4.01 8.26 7.68
N THR A 110 -3.16 8.20 6.65
CA THR A 110 -3.58 8.22 5.23
C THR A 110 -4.50 7.04 4.91
N TYR A 111 -4.15 5.84 5.36
CA TYR A 111 -4.96 4.64 5.17
C TYR A 111 -6.31 4.74 5.88
N ASN A 112 -6.31 5.15 7.14
CA ASN A 112 -7.53 5.25 7.95
C ASN A 112 -8.49 6.31 7.40
N ASN A 113 -7.95 7.46 6.96
CA ASN A 113 -8.70 8.58 6.39
C ASN A 113 -9.00 8.44 4.89
N TYR A 114 -8.50 7.41 4.21
CA TYR A 114 -8.95 7.05 2.86
C TYR A 114 -10.44 6.62 2.86
N ARG A 115 -10.94 6.20 4.02
CA ARG A 115 -12.35 5.89 4.25
C ARG A 115 -13.12 7.18 4.54
N ARG A 116 -14.40 7.19 4.17
CA ARG A 116 -15.33 8.26 4.58
C ARG A 116 -15.48 8.34 6.11
N TYR A 117 -15.34 7.19 6.79
CA TYR A 117 -15.49 7.07 8.24
C TYR A 117 -14.25 6.35 8.81
N PRO A 118 -13.20 7.10 9.21
CA PRO A 118 -12.04 6.53 9.90
C PRO A 118 -12.45 5.93 11.24
N VAL A 119 -11.65 4.99 11.74
CA VAL A 119 -11.83 4.41 13.08
C VAL A 119 -10.79 4.93 14.06
N ASP A 120 -11.06 4.78 15.35
CA ASP A 120 -10.06 5.01 16.38
C ASP A 120 -9.03 3.86 16.36
N LEU A 121 -7.85 4.13 15.79
CA LEU A 121 -6.77 3.15 15.65
C LEU A 121 -6.26 2.63 17.00
N SER A 122 -6.46 3.38 18.10
CA SER A 122 -6.06 2.95 19.45
C SER A 122 -7.03 1.96 20.09
N LYS A 123 -8.13 1.64 19.42
CA LYS A 123 -9.17 0.73 19.92
C LYS A 123 -9.42 -0.44 19.00
N THR A 124 -9.25 -0.25 17.69
CA THR A 124 -9.57 -1.29 16.72
C THR A 124 -8.66 -1.21 15.50
N MET A 125 -8.40 -2.37 14.92
CA MET A 125 -7.71 -2.47 13.64
C MET A 125 -8.62 -1.93 12.54
N PRO A 126 -8.15 -1.03 11.66
CA PRO A 126 -8.98 -0.54 10.58
C PRO A 126 -9.28 -1.68 9.61
N PRO A 127 -10.52 -1.77 9.11
CA PRO A 127 -10.86 -2.74 8.08
C PRO A 127 -10.19 -2.38 6.76
N GLN A 128 -10.16 -3.35 5.85
CA GLN A 128 -9.62 -3.15 4.51
C GLN A 128 -10.37 -2.04 3.76
N VAL A 129 -9.64 -1.06 3.21
CA VAL A 129 -10.20 -0.02 2.33
C VAL A 129 -10.59 -0.61 0.96
N ILE A 130 -11.51 0.03 0.25
CA ILE A 130 -11.90 -0.38 -1.11
C ILE A 130 -11.05 0.37 -2.12
N ILE A 131 -10.11 -0.34 -2.76
CA ILE A 131 -9.33 0.08 -3.93
C ILE A 131 -9.76 -0.81 -5.10
N LEU A 132 -9.84 -0.27 -6.32
CA LEU A 132 -10.37 -1.01 -7.47
C LEU A 132 -9.45 -2.17 -7.83
N ASP A 133 -8.14 -1.90 -7.89
CA ASP A 133 -7.10 -2.93 -8.00
C ASP A 133 -7.02 -3.77 -6.71
N LYS A 134 -7.37 -5.06 -6.83
CA LYS A 134 -7.39 -6.02 -5.71
C LYS A 134 -6.01 -6.37 -5.19
N GLU A 135 -5.00 -6.37 -6.04
CA GLU A 135 -3.63 -6.63 -5.60
C GLU A 135 -3.12 -5.44 -4.80
N LYS A 136 -3.34 -4.21 -5.30
CA LYS A 136 -3.03 -2.97 -4.58
C LYS A 136 -3.80 -2.86 -3.26
N GLN A 137 -5.08 -3.22 -3.25
CA GLN A 137 -5.92 -3.29 -2.05
C GLN A 137 -5.31 -4.23 -0.98
N SER A 138 -4.83 -5.39 -1.41
CA SER A 138 -4.19 -6.37 -0.53
C SER A 138 -2.87 -5.85 0.03
N ARG A 139 -1.99 -5.30 -0.83
CA ARG A 139 -0.70 -4.74 -0.41
C ARG A 139 -0.86 -3.57 0.55
N ALA A 140 -1.75 -2.61 0.24
CA ALA A 140 -2.00 -1.46 1.10
C ALA A 140 -2.49 -1.88 2.50
N TYR A 141 -3.38 -2.88 2.55
CA TYR A 141 -3.86 -3.43 3.82
C TYR A 141 -2.78 -4.20 4.59
N SER A 142 -1.93 -4.96 3.89
CA SER A 142 -0.81 -5.67 4.52
C SER A 142 0.13 -4.70 5.23
N VAL A 143 0.52 -3.60 4.57
CA VAL A 143 1.36 -2.56 5.19
C VAL A 143 0.66 -1.95 6.41
N MET A 144 -0.62 -1.59 6.28
CA MET A 144 -1.39 -1.04 7.41
C MET A 144 -1.45 -2.00 8.59
N LYS A 145 -1.71 -3.28 8.31
CA LYS A 145 -1.81 -4.33 9.32
C LYS A 145 -0.50 -4.48 10.07
N THR A 146 0.62 -4.58 9.36
CA THR A 146 1.95 -4.70 9.98
C THR A 146 2.23 -3.52 10.90
N LEU A 147 2.06 -2.28 10.41
CA LEU A 147 2.29 -1.08 11.22
C LEU A 147 1.36 -0.98 12.43
N TRP A 148 0.08 -1.35 12.28
CA TRP A 148 -0.87 -1.34 13.38
C TRP A 148 -0.53 -2.37 14.45
N MET A 149 -0.11 -3.58 14.06
CA MET A 149 0.32 -4.63 14.98
C MET A 149 1.60 -4.24 15.74
N GLU A 150 2.55 -3.57 15.08
CA GLU A 150 3.76 -3.05 15.72
C GLU A 150 3.46 -1.93 16.71
N LYS A 151 2.52 -1.03 16.37
CA LYS A 151 2.14 0.09 17.22
C LYS A 151 1.25 -0.31 18.40
N TYR A 152 0.36 -1.28 18.22
CA TYR A 152 -0.61 -1.73 19.23
C TYR A 152 -0.57 -3.25 19.46
N PRO A 153 0.58 -3.79 19.92
CA PRO A 153 0.76 -5.24 20.05
C PRO A 153 -0.21 -5.89 21.04
N GLU A 154 -0.58 -5.19 22.11
CA GLU A 154 -1.51 -5.68 23.14
C GLU A 154 -2.93 -5.87 22.59
N LEU A 155 -3.43 -4.91 21.80
CA LEU A 155 -4.75 -5.00 21.16
C LEU A 155 -4.77 -6.14 20.15
N TYR A 156 -3.69 -6.33 19.39
CA TYR A 156 -3.58 -7.43 18.47
C TYR A 156 -3.63 -8.80 19.18
N GLN A 157 -2.90 -8.96 20.28
CA GLN A 157 -2.95 -10.20 21.07
C GLN A 157 -4.34 -10.48 21.66
N GLN A 158 -5.09 -9.44 22.03
CA GLN A 158 -6.48 -9.58 22.46
C GLN A 158 -7.40 -10.03 21.31
N THR A 159 -7.14 -9.60 20.08
CA THR A 159 -7.89 -10.09 18.90
C THR A 159 -7.53 -11.53 18.49
N ILE A 160 -6.35 -12.01 18.87
CA ILE A 160 -5.92 -13.42 18.69
C ILE A 160 -6.29 -14.28 19.90
N SER A 161 -6.78 -13.68 21.00
CA SER A 161 -7.19 -14.45 22.18
C SER A 161 -8.26 -15.46 21.74
N PRO A 162 -8.02 -16.75 21.99
CA PRO A 162 -8.76 -17.80 21.32
C PRO A 162 -10.22 -17.72 21.76
N SER A 163 -11.07 -17.33 20.82
CA SER A 163 -12.46 -17.78 20.86
C SER A 163 -12.41 -19.30 20.71
N ASP A 164 -12.60 -20.03 21.81
CA ASP A 164 -13.02 -21.44 21.94
C ASP A 164 -12.86 -22.37 20.71
N ASP A 165 -11.66 -22.45 20.14
CA ASP A 165 -11.34 -23.47 19.14
C ASP A 165 -9.93 -24.01 19.41
N SER A 166 -9.83 -24.74 20.52
CA SER A 166 -8.67 -25.52 20.96
C SER A 166 -8.42 -26.76 20.09
N SER A 167 -8.58 -26.66 18.77
CA SER A 167 -8.56 -27.82 17.86
C SER A 167 -7.29 -27.96 17.01
N ASN A 168 -6.30 -27.05 17.07
CA ASN A 168 -5.01 -27.32 16.43
C ASN A 168 -3.76 -26.64 17.04
N PRO A 169 -3.07 -27.31 17.99
CA PRO A 169 -1.86 -26.81 18.65
C PRO A 169 -0.68 -26.50 17.70
N GLU A 170 -0.58 -27.16 16.54
CA GLU A 170 0.55 -27.00 15.61
C GLU A 170 0.62 -25.61 14.95
N LYS A 171 -0.52 -24.94 14.76
CA LYS A 171 -0.54 -23.60 14.14
C LYS A 171 -0.09 -22.51 15.11
N ILE A 172 -0.43 -22.67 16.39
CA ILE A 172 -0.06 -21.72 17.46
C ILE A 172 1.45 -21.78 17.70
N GLU A 173 2.03 -22.97 17.63
CA GLU A 173 3.47 -23.16 17.82
C GLU A 173 4.29 -22.60 16.64
N LYS A 174 3.81 -22.77 15.40
CA LYS A 174 4.45 -22.18 14.20
C LYS A 174 4.44 -20.64 14.23
N GLU A 175 3.35 -20.02 14.68
CA GLU A 175 3.27 -18.56 14.77
C GLU A 175 4.20 -18.01 15.87
N LYS A 176 4.30 -18.69 17.02
CA LYS A 176 5.22 -18.33 18.11
C LYS A 176 6.69 -18.49 17.70
N MET A 177 7.04 -19.55 16.97
CA MET A 177 8.40 -19.74 16.46
C MET A 177 8.78 -18.68 15.43
N ARG A 178 7.84 -18.25 14.57
CA ARG A 178 8.06 -17.18 13.59
C ARG A 178 8.38 -15.84 14.26
N LEU A 179 7.68 -15.50 15.34
CA LEU A 179 7.90 -14.27 16.10
C LEU A 179 9.24 -14.27 16.87
N ASN A 180 9.69 -15.42 17.38
CA ASN A 180 11.00 -15.53 18.03
C ASN A 180 12.19 -15.49 17.06
N GLN A 181 11.97 -15.73 15.77
CA GLN A 181 13.00 -15.62 14.73
C GLN A 181 13.13 -14.20 14.16
N GLN A 182 12.17 -13.30 14.41
CA GLN A 182 12.24 -11.90 13.97
C GLN A 182 12.85 -10.96 15.02
N ASN A 183 13.04 -11.42 16.26
CA ASN A 183 13.57 -10.64 17.38
C ASN A 183 14.99 -11.07 17.83
N ASN A 184 15.66 -11.90 17.03
CA ASN A 184 17.10 -12.25 17.14
C ASN A 184 17.80 -11.92 15.83
#